data_AF-A0A961GM42-F1
#
_entry.id   AF-A0A961GM42-F1
#
_cell.length_a   1.000
_cell.length_b   1.000
_cell.length_c   1.000
_cell.angle_alpha   90.00
_cell.angle_beta   90.00
_cell.angle_gamma   90.00
#
_symmetry.space_group_name_H-M   'P 1'
#
loop_
_entity.id
_entity.type
_entity.pdbx_description
1 polymer ?
#
loop_
_entity_poly.entity_id
_entity_poly.type
_entity_poly.pdbx_seq_one_letter_code
_entity_poly.pdbx_strand_id
1 'polypeptide(L)' 'DGLAELGAVLRDAPSRVIRTRADFEDAALTATARLVAAAALDRAESRGCHHRADYPDTDPAQAASRTVHGQPAAAVPL' A
#
# COMPACT_ATOMS: atom_id res chain seq x y z
N ASP A 1 9.61 0.02 12.19
CA ASP A 1 8.30 0.01 12.87
C ASP A 1 7.21 0.78 12.12
N GLY A 2 7.38 2.07 11.82
CA GLY A 2 6.31 2.91 11.23
C GLY A 2 5.66 2.40 9.93
N LEU A 3 6.43 1.78 9.01
CA LEU A 3 5.84 1.22 7.78
C LEU A 3 4.92 0.01 8.07
N ALA A 4 5.28 -0.83 9.03
CA ALA A 4 4.46 -1.97 9.43
C ALA A 4 3.18 -1.51 10.13
N GLU A 5 3.29 -0.48 10.98
CA GLU A 5 2.16 0.18 11.64
C GLU A 5 1.20 0.82 10.62
N LEU A 6 1.72 1.59 9.66
CA LEU A 6 0.93 2.14 8.55
C LEU A 6 0.19 1.02 7.80
N GLY A 7 0.87 -0.09 7.51
CA GLY A 7 0.26 -1.26 6.90
C GLY A 7 -0.91 -1.83 7.72
N ALA A 8 -0.80 -1.85 9.05
CA ALA A 8 -1.88 -2.29 9.94
C ALA A 8 -3.08 -1.33 9.90
N VAL A 9 -2.83 -0.02 10.06
CA VAL A 9 -3.87 1.02 10.00
C VAL A 9 -4.64 0.95 8.68
N LEU A 10 -3.93 0.80 7.56
CA LEU A 10 -4.56 0.70 6.24
C LEU A 10 -5.37 -0.58 6.09
N ARG A 11 -4.90 -1.72 6.61
CA ARG A 11 -5.66 -2.98 6.59
C ARG A 11 -6.97 -2.85 7.37
N ASP A 12 -6.94 -2.17 8.50
CA ASP A 12 -8.10 -2.00 9.38
C ASP A 12 -9.01 -0.82 8.97
N ALA A 13 -8.67 -0.10 7.90
CA ALA A 13 -9.50 1.00 7.42
C ALA A 13 -10.93 0.50 7.07
N PRO A 14 -11.97 1.15 7.59
CA PRO A 14 -13.35 0.68 7.46
C PRO A 14 -13.87 0.81 6.03
N SER A 15 -14.75 -0.11 5.63
CA SER A 15 -15.53 0.04 4.40
C SER A 15 -16.52 1.21 4.52
N ARG A 16 -16.67 2.00 3.46
CA ARG A 16 -17.67 3.08 3.38
C ARG A 16 -18.67 2.83 2.26
N VAL A 17 -19.92 3.25 2.48
CA VAL A 17 -20.93 3.35 1.43
C VAL A 17 -20.61 4.58 0.58
N ILE A 18 -20.46 4.38 -0.72
CA ILE A 18 -20.13 5.45 -1.68
C ILE A 18 -21.41 6.19 -2.06
N ARG A 19 -21.52 7.47 -1.70
CA ARG A 19 -22.68 8.32 -2.03
C ARG A 19 -22.28 9.51 -2.89
N THR A 20 -21.03 9.94 -2.80
CA THR A 20 -20.49 11.12 -3.45
C THR A 20 -19.21 10.80 -4.19
N ARG A 21 -18.76 11.72 -5.05
CA ARG A 21 -17.45 11.63 -5.70
C ARG A 21 -16.30 11.54 -4.67
N ALA A 22 -16.39 12.33 -3.59
CA ALA A 22 -15.39 12.32 -2.54
C ALA A 22 -15.30 10.95 -1.85
N ASP A 23 -16.43 10.28 -1.60
CA ASP A 23 -16.41 8.93 -1.01
C ASP A 23 -15.70 7.91 -1.92
N PHE A 24 -15.89 8.04 -3.23
CA PHE A 24 -15.23 7.18 -4.22
C PHE A 24 -13.72 7.44 -4.26
N GLU A 25 -13.31 8.71 -4.30
CA GLU A 25 -11.90 9.12 -4.28
C GLU A 25 -11.21 8.64 -3.00
N ASP A 26 -11.83 8.80 -1.83
CA ASP A 26 -11.32 8.29 -0.55
C ASP A 26 -11.11 6.77 -0.57
N ALA A 27 -12.09 6.01 -1.09
CA ALA A 27 -11.99 4.56 -1.20
C ALA A 27 -10.86 4.14 -2.15
N ALA A 28 -10.74 4.80 -3.31
CA ALA A 28 -9.69 4.53 -4.28
C ALA A 28 -8.29 4.87 -3.74
N LEU A 29 -8.13 5.99 -3.05
CA LEU A 29 -6.88 6.40 -2.41
C LEU A 29 -6.50 5.42 -1.29
N THR A 30 -7.46 4.96 -0.49
CA THR A 30 -7.23 3.95 0.55
C THR A 30 -6.75 2.63 -0.05
N ALA A 31 -7.39 2.16 -1.13
CA ALA A 31 -6.96 0.96 -1.84
C ALA A 31 -5.55 1.12 -2.44
N THR A 32 -5.25 2.29 -3.01
CA THR A 32 -3.92 2.61 -3.56
C THR A 32 -2.85 2.62 -2.46
N ALA A 33 -3.14 3.25 -1.31
CA ALA A 33 -2.24 3.29 -0.17
C ALA A 33 -1.90 1.89 0.35
N ARG A 34 -2.89 0.98 0.41
CA ARG A 34 -2.67 -0.44 0.78
C ARG A 34 -1.65 -1.11 -0.14
N LEU A 35 -1.79 -0.92 -1.46
CA LEU A 35 -0.87 -1.50 -2.46
C LEU A 35 0.54 -0.92 -2.34
N VAL A 36 0.66 0.39 -2.19
CA VAL A 36 1.96 1.06 -2.03
C VAL A 36 2.65 0.59 -0.75
N ALA A 37 1.94 0.50 0.38
CA ALA A 37 2.48 0.00 1.64
C ALA A 37 2.92 -1.47 1.53
N ALA A 38 2.13 -2.32 0.87
CA ALA A 38 2.49 -3.71 0.62
C ALA A 38 3.76 -3.84 -0.24
N ALA A 39 3.86 -3.06 -1.31
CA ALA A 39 5.05 -3.01 -2.17
C ALA A 39 6.29 -2.53 -1.41
N ALA A 40 6.13 -1.53 -0.53
CA ALA A 40 7.21 -1.01 0.31
C ALA A 40 7.68 -2.03 1.36
N LEU A 41 6.76 -2.81 1.95
CA LEU A 41 7.11 -3.87 2.91
C LEU A 41 7.87 -5.02 2.26
N ASP A 42 7.45 -5.42 1.06
CA ASP A 42 8.03 -6.52 0.27
C ASP A 42 9.40 -6.17 -0.36
N ARG A 43 9.73 -4.88 -0.46
CA ARG A 43 11.01 -4.37 -0.95
C ARG A 43 11.97 -4.11 0.21
N ALA A 44 12.98 -4.96 0.35
CA ALA A 44 13.96 -4.91 1.43
C ALA A 44 15.27 -4.24 0.95
N GLU A 45 15.17 -3.03 0.42
CA GLU A 45 16.31 -2.20 -0.02
C GLU A 45 15.91 -0.72 -0.06
N SER A 46 16.89 0.18 -0.22
CA SER A 46 16.66 1.59 -0.53
C SER A 46 17.16 1.91 -1.93
N ARG A 47 16.30 2.47 -2.77
CA ARG A 47 16.65 2.85 -4.15
C ARG A 47 15.74 3.95 -4.69
N GLY A 48 16.33 5.00 -5.26
CA GLY A 48 15.58 6.10 -5.85
C GLY A 48 14.68 6.77 -4.81
N CYS A 49 13.40 6.97 -5.12
CA CYS A 49 12.44 7.59 -4.19
C CYS A 49 12.01 6.66 -3.04
N HIS A 50 12.35 5.36 -3.07
CA HIS A 50 12.04 4.44 -2.00
C HIS A 50 13.21 4.34 -1.02
N HIS A 51 12.96 4.70 0.25
CA HIS A 51 13.95 4.65 1.31
C HIS A 51 13.42 3.86 2.51
N ARG A 52 14.29 3.03 3.08
CA ARG A 52 14.05 2.20 4.25
C ARG A 52 15.27 2.27 5.17
N ALA A 53 15.13 2.88 6.33
CA ALA A 53 16.24 2.99 7.29
C ALA A 53 16.72 1.62 7.81
N ASP A 54 15.84 0.62 7.81
CA ASP A 54 16.16 -0.77 8.16
C ASP A 54 16.80 -1.57 7.01
N TYR A 55 16.78 -1.04 5.79
CA TYR A 55 17.44 -1.58 4.60
C TYR A 55 18.06 -0.41 3.78
N PRO A 56 19.13 0.22 4.29
CA PRO A 56 19.64 1.49 3.74
C PRO A 56 20.35 1.34 2.39
N ASP A 57 20.81 0.14 2.06
CA ASP A 57 21.58 -0.16 0.86
C ASP A 57 20.70 -0.63 -0.30
N THR A 58 21.26 -0.59 -1.50
CA THR A 58 20.66 -1.23 -2.69
C THR A 58 20.94 -2.72 -2.71
N ASP A 59 19.99 -3.50 -3.23
CA ASP A 59 20.12 -4.94 -3.48
C ASP A 59 20.00 -5.25 -4.98
N PRO A 60 21.10 -5.69 -5.65
CA PRO A 60 21.06 -6.07 -7.07
C PRO A 60 20.02 -7.14 -7.40
N ALA A 61 19.70 -8.06 -6.47
CA ALA A 61 18.70 -9.11 -6.70
C ALA A 61 17.26 -8.55 -6.83
N GLN A 62 17.01 -7.36 -6.29
CA GLN A 62 15.72 -6.67 -6.35
C GLN A 62 15.65 -5.61 -7.47
N ALA A 63 16.64 -5.60 -8.38
CA ALA A 63 16.71 -4.72 -9.56
C ALA A 63 15.82 -5.16 -10.73
N ALA A 64 14.57 -5.48 -10.43
CA ALA A 64 13.56 -5.84 -11.41
C ALA A 64 12.21 -5.23 -11.02
N SER A 65 11.36 -5.05 -12.03
CA SER A 65 9.96 -4.67 -11.81
C SER A 65 9.23 -5.82 -11.11
N ARG A 66 8.42 -5.48 -10.11
CA ARG A 66 7.57 -6.43 -9.37
C ARG A 66 6.12 -6.02 -9.50
N THR A 67 5.24 -7.00 -9.68
CA THR A 67 3.79 -6.77 -9.65
C THR A 67 3.27 -7.12 -8.27
N VAL A 68 2.56 -6.20 -7.64
CA VAL A 68 1.92 -6.40 -6.34
C VAL A 68 0.42 -6.35 -6.53
N HIS A 69 -0.27 -7.39 -6.06
CA HIS A 69 -1.71 -7.49 -6.11
C HIS A 69 -2.30 -7.33 -4.70
N GLY A 70 -3.36 -6.55 -4.60
CA GLY A 70 -4.13 -6.38 -3.38
C GLY A 70 -5.36 -7.27 -3.40
N GLN A 71 -5.90 -7.56 -2.22
CA GLN A 71 -7.24 -8.12 -2.14
C GLN A 71 -8.24 -7.09 -2.69
N PRO A 72 -9.20 -7.49 -3.54
CA PRO A 72 -10.20 -6.56 -4.05
C PRO A 72 -11.01 -5.99 -2.89
N ALA A 73 -11.31 -4.69 -2.94
CA ALA A 73 -12.26 -4.11 -2.00
C ALA A 73 -13.62 -4.75 -2.26
N ALA A 74 -14.16 -5.49 -1.28
CA ALA A 74 -15.50 -6.03 -1.37
C ALA A 74 -16.48 -4.85 -1.39
N ALA A 75 -17.09 -4.58 -2.54
CA ALA A 75 -18.25 -3.70 -2.61
C ALA A 75 -19.41 -4.43 -1.95
N VAL A 76 -19.87 -3.96 -0.79
CA VAL A 76 -21.14 -4.43 -0.22
C VAL A 76 -22.25 -3.79 -1.06
N PRO A 77 -23.07 -4.56 -1.80
CA PRO A 77 -24.18 -4.00 -2.54
C PRO A 77 -25.19 -3.38 -1.57
N LEU A 78 -25.84 -2.31 -2.03
CA LEU A 78 -26.97 -1.70 -1.32
C LEU A 78 -28.15 -2.67 -1.21
#